data_AF-A0A0N4ZCU4-F1
#
_entry.id   AF-A0A0N4ZCU4-F1
#
_cell.length_a   1.000
_cell.length_b   1.000
_cell.length_c   1.000
_cell.angle_alpha   90.00
_cell.angle_beta   90.00
_cell.angle_gamma   90.00
#
_symmetry.space_group_name_H-M   'P 1'
#
loop_
_entity.id
_entity.type
_entity.pdbx_description
1 polymer ?
#
loop_
_entity_poly.entity_id
_entity_poly.type
_entity_poly.pdbx_seq_one_letter_code
_entity_poly.pdbx_strand_id
1 'polypeptide(L)'
;IIVFFLVDEFAESKTCYQYNVYADWQLTFKCNSGNFNVSSIYLENCYLGGWFRYTNCWPWINITNVSTPTHHFEDRGSAAWGNGFFTKVTIQHNCSTSGSKCSFWPPEPTYSCKDTIIPKWGAEVTLTDSRSGECSFKSTRYQI
;
A
#
# COMPACT_ATOMS: atom_id res chain seq x y z
N ILE A 1 33.06 12.45 -2.60
CA ILE A 1 31.62 12.74 -2.79
C ILE A 1 31.05 11.53 -3.51
N ILE A 2 30.42 10.61 -2.76
CA ILE A 2 29.75 9.45 -3.34
C ILE A 2 28.32 9.90 -3.61
N VAL A 3 28.03 10.18 -4.89
CA VAL A 3 26.69 10.47 -5.37
C VAL A 3 25.97 9.13 -5.48
N PHE A 4 25.15 8.82 -4.48
CA PHE A 4 24.20 7.72 -4.60
C PHE A 4 23.15 8.14 -5.62
N PHE A 5 23.29 7.67 -6.86
CA PHE A 5 22.20 7.60 -7.81
C PHE A 5 21.24 6.51 -7.32
N LEU A 6 20.46 6.82 -6.28
CA LEU A 6 19.27 6.07 -5.98
C LEU A 6 18.24 6.54 -7.00
N VAL A 7 17.82 5.61 -7.85
CA VAL A 7 16.61 5.75 -8.66
C VAL A 7 15.46 5.74 -7.66
N ASP A 8 15.29 6.85 -6.95
CA ASP A 8 14.08 7.16 -6.20
C ASP A 8 13.03 7.41 -7.27
N GLU A 9 12.18 6.41 -7.53
CA GLU A 9 10.79 6.75 -7.78
C GLU A 9 10.33 7.50 -6.54
N PHE A 10 10.44 8.83 -6.57
CA PHE A 10 10.02 9.74 -5.50
C PHE A 10 8.54 9.47 -5.22
N ALA A 11 8.26 8.56 -4.30
CA ALA A 11 6.99 8.55 -3.62
C ALA A 11 6.92 9.90 -2.89
N GLU A 12 6.00 10.77 -3.28
CA GLU A 12 5.76 12.02 -2.57
C GLU A 12 5.02 11.68 -1.28
N SER A 13 5.57 12.09 -0.13
CA SER A 13 4.89 11.94 1.16
C SER A 13 3.67 12.85 1.21
N LYS A 14 2.56 12.37 1.78
CA LYS A 14 1.38 13.22 2.02
C LYS A 14 1.40 13.77 3.44
N THR A 15 0.91 14.99 3.63
CA THR A 15 0.72 15.57 4.98
C THR A 15 -0.76 15.89 5.20
N CYS A 16 -1.36 15.33 6.26
CA CYS A 16 -2.72 15.68 6.65
C CYS A 16 -2.71 16.65 7.84
N TYR A 17 -3.37 17.80 7.69
CA TYR A 17 -3.69 18.70 8.82
C TYR A 17 -5.07 18.39 9.42
N GLN A 18 -5.59 17.21 9.10
CA GLN A 18 -6.79 16.60 9.65
C GLN A 18 -6.43 15.18 10.05
N TYR A 19 -7.12 14.62 11.05
CA TYR A 19 -6.80 13.28 11.54
C TYR A 19 -7.22 12.16 10.60
N ASN A 20 -7.92 12.45 9.50
CA ASN A 20 -8.48 11.43 8.61
C ASN A 20 -7.74 11.38 7.27
N VAL A 21 -7.48 10.16 6.80
CA VAL A 21 -7.07 9.85 5.42
C VAL A 21 -8.08 8.88 4.83
N TYR A 22 -8.48 9.08 3.58
CA TYR A 22 -9.47 8.27 2.87
C TYR A 22 -8.83 7.57 1.68
N ALA A 23 -9.37 6.42 1.29
CA ALA A 23 -8.97 5.69 0.09
C ALA A 23 -10.13 4.86 -0.47
N ASP A 24 -10.15 4.70 -1.80
CA ASP A 24 -11.07 3.82 -2.54
C ASP A 24 -10.25 2.96 -3.52
N TRP A 25 -9.87 1.76 -3.06
CA TRP A 25 -8.92 0.87 -3.74
C TRP A 25 -9.54 -0.48 -4.09
N GLN A 26 -9.27 -0.97 -5.29
CA GLN A 26 -9.61 -2.30 -5.74
C GLN A 26 -8.35 -3.11 -6.02
N LEU A 27 -7.99 -3.99 -5.09
CA LEU A 27 -6.79 -4.82 -5.19
C LEU A 27 -7.15 -6.19 -5.73
N THR A 28 -6.43 -6.66 -6.75
CA THR A 28 -6.56 -8.02 -7.28
C THR A 28 -5.25 -8.76 -7.12
N PHE A 29 -5.28 -9.95 -6.52
CA PHE A 29 -4.10 -10.73 -6.18
C PHE A 29 -3.87 -11.87 -7.17
N LYS A 30 -2.64 -11.98 -7.65
CA LYS A 30 -2.20 -12.98 -8.62
C LYS A 30 -1.05 -13.83 -8.08
N CYS A 31 -1.11 -15.13 -8.36
CA CYS A 31 -0.05 -16.09 -8.10
C CYS A 31 0.18 -16.94 -9.35
N ASN A 32 1.42 -16.98 -9.87
CA ASN A 32 1.80 -17.75 -11.07
C ASN A 32 0.79 -17.58 -12.23
N SER A 33 0.40 -16.33 -12.53
CA SER A 33 -0.62 -15.91 -13.52
C SER A 33 -2.10 -16.19 -13.19
N GLY A 34 -2.39 -16.96 -12.14
CA GLY A 34 -3.76 -17.24 -11.67
C GLY A 34 -4.23 -16.24 -10.60
N ASN A 35 -5.55 -16.09 -10.48
CA ASN A 35 -6.16 -15.41 -9.33
C ASN A 35 -5.82 -16.16 -8.03
N PHE A 36 -5.53 -15.44 -6.95
CA PHE A 36 -5.10 -16.04 -5.70
C PHE A 36 -5.78 -15.41 -4.48
N ASN A 37 -6.19 -16.24 -3.52
CA ASN A 37 -6.77 -15.76 -2.26
C ASN A 37 -5.68 -15.51 -1.24
N VAL A 38 -5.74 -14.38 -0.54
CA VAL A 38 -4.75 -13.99 0.46
C VAL A 38 -5.31 -14.19 1.87
N SER A 39 -4.44 -14.39 2.84
CA SER A 39 -4.87 -14.63 4.22
C SER A 39 -5.26 -13.32 4.92
N SER A 40 -4.42 -12.29 4.76
CA SER A 40 -4.61 -10.99 5.40
C SER A 40 -4.04 -9.85 4.55
N ILE A 41 -4.64 -8.68 4.69
CA ILE A 41 -4.19 -7.40 4.11
C ILE A 41 -4.04 -6.41 5.26
N TYR A 42 -2.87 -5.82 5.38
CA TYR A 42 -2.56 -4.79 6.38
C TYR A 42 -2.32 -3.48 5.66
N LEU A 43 -3.06 -2.44 6.03
CA LEU A 43 -2.78 -1.07 5.63
C LEU A 43 -2.14 -0.35 6.80
N GLU A 44 -1.07 0.36 6.52
CA GLU A 44 -0.30 1.11 7.51
C GLU A 44 0.00 2.51 6.99
N ASN A 45 0.03 3.49 7.90
CA ASN A 45 0.58 4.81 7.64
C ASN A 45 1.99 4.85 8.21
N CYS A 46 2.99 4.90 7.34
CA CYS A 46 4.41 4.94 7.72
C CYS A 46 4.94 6.36 7.65
N TYR A 47 5.63 6.79 8.71
CA TYR A 47 6.28 8.10 8.78
C TYR A 47 7.79 7.95 8.60
N LEU A 48 8.39 8.92 7.91
CA LEU A 48 9.84 9.06 7.89
C LEU A 48 10.30 9.54 9.27
N GLY A 49 11.16 8.76 9.93
CA GLY A 49 11.81 9.17 11.17
C GLY A 49 13.32 9.28 10.98
N GLY A 50 13.92 10.32 11.57
CA GLY A 50 15.38 10.51 11.58
C GLY A 50 16.03 10.41 10.20
N TRP A 51 17.18 9.76 10.12
CA TRP A 51 18.00 9.61 8.90
C TRP A 51 17.36 8.63 7.90
N PHE A 52 16.26 9.04 7.27
CA PHE A 52 15.69 8.48 6.04
C PHE A 52 15.20 7.02 6.11
N ARG A 53 14.69 6.57 7.27
CA ARG A 53 14.07 5.23 7.39
C ARG A 53 12.57 5.36 7.71
N TYR A 54 11.75 4.48 7.15
CA TYR A 54 10.37 4.28 7.56
C TYR A 54 10.37 3.60 8.94
N THR A 55 10.46 4.38 10.01
CA THR A 55 10.69 3.83 11.36
C THR A 55 9.40 3.63 12.14
N ASN A 56 8.32 4.31 11.76
CA ASN A 56 7.07 4.29 12.51
C ASN A 56 5.89 4.00 11.56
N CYS A 57 5.56 2.72 11.35
CA CYS A 57 4.34 2.33 10.65
C CYS A 57 3.21 2.12 11.66
N TRP A 58 2.15 2.90 11.53
CA TRP A 58 0.97 2.83 12.39
C TRP A 58 -0.13 2.08 11.64
N PRO A 59 -0.74 1.05 12.24
CA PRO A 59 -1.83 0.33 11.61
C PRO A 59 -2.99 1.28 11.29
N TRP A 60 -3.45 1.24 10.05
CA TRP A 60 -4.69 1.87 9.62
C TRP A 60 -5.82 0.84 9.73
N ILE A 61 -5.75 -0.24 8.94
CA ILE A 61 -6.74 -1.32 8.97
C ILE A 61 -6.06 -2.68 8.78
N ASN A 62 -6.67 -3.71 9.37
CA ASN A 62 -6.30 -5.11 9.16
C ASN A 62 -7.52 -5.88 8.68
N ILE A 63 -7.41 -6.49 7.50
CA ILE A 63 -8.46 -7.27 6.88
C ILE A 63 -7.99 -8.72 6.85
N THR A 64 -8.67 -9.59 7.60
CA THR A 64 -8.33 -11.02 7.73
C THR A 64 -9.37 -11.89 7.04
N ASN A 65 -8.98 -13.11 6.67
CA ASN A 65 -9.86 -14.11 6.02
C ASN A 65 -10.39 -13.64 4.67
N VAL A 66 -9.52 -13.07 3.83
CA VAL A 66 -9.90 -12.58 2.51
C VAL A 66 -10.14 -13.77 1.56
N SER A 67 -11.41 -14.14 1.41
CA SER A 67 -11.82 -15.32 0.62
C SER A 67 -11.93 -15.07 -0.88
N THR A 68 -11.67 -13.85 -1.34
CA THR A 68 -11.78 -13.46 -2.75
C THR A 68 -10.45 -12.94 -3.29
N PRO A 69 -10.11 -13.21 -4.56
CA PRO A 69 -8.87 -12.70 -5.16
C PRO A 69 -8.88 -11.19 -5.39
N THR A 70 -10.07 -10.60 -5.50
CA THR A 70 -10.26 -9.16 -5.64
C THR A 70 -10.93 -8.64 -4.38
N HIS A 71 -10.38 -7.56 -3.83
CA HIS A 71 -10.86 -6.91 -2.63
C HIS A 71 -11.04 -5.41 -2.87
N HIS A 72 -12.22 -4.90 -2.57
CA HIS A 72 -12.54 -3.48 -2.61
C HIS A 72 -12.45 -2.92 -1.19
N PHE A 73 -11.64 -1.89 -1.04
CA PHE A 73 -11.39 -1.17 0.19
C PHE A 73 -11.85 0.28 0.03
N GLU A 74 -12.90 0.64 0.76
CA GLU A 74 -13.41 2.00 0.85
C GLU A 74 -13.54 2.35 2.34
N ASP A 75 -12.51 2.98 2.90
CA ASP A 75 -12.49 3.32 4.33
C ASP A 75 -11.63 4.55 4.63
N ARG A 76 -11.71 5.00 5.88
CA ARG A 76 -10.90 6.08 6.45
C ARG A 76 -9.94 5.56 7.51
N GLY A 77 -8.80 6.20 7.62
CA GLY A 77 -7.74 5.90 8.59
C GLY A 77 -7.31 7.12 9.35
N SER A 78 -6.50 6.89 10.36
CA SER A 78 -5.89 7.98 11.13
C SER A 78 -4.49 8.31 10.64
N ALA A 79 -4.26 9.60 10.36
CA ALA A 79 -2.93 10.13 10.08
C ALA A 79 -2.50 11.09 11.20
N ALA A 80 -1.21 11.09 11.54
CA ALA A 80 -0.65 12.01 12.52
C ALA A 80 -0.68 13.43 11.95
N TRP A 81 -1.29 14.33 12.71
CA TRP A 81 -1.49 15.72 12.30
C TRP A 81 -0.16 16.40 11.96
N GLY A 82 -0.08 17.00 10.77
CA GLY A 82 1.05 17.82 10.33
C GLY A 82 2.34 17.05 9.98
N ASN A 83 2.33 15.71 10.01
CA ASN A 83 3.49 14.89 9.66
C ASN A 83 3.33 14.28 8.25
N GLY A 84 4.43 14.25 7.50
CA GLY A 84 4.52 13.55 6.22
C GLY A 84 4.46 12.03 6.42
N PHE A 85 3.58 11.35 5.70
CA PHE A 85 3.39 9.91 5.76
C PHE A 85 3.24 9.29 4.38
N PHE A 86 3.37 7.97 4.36
CA PHE A 86 3.25 7.10 3.21
C PHE A 86 2.30 5.97 3.57
N THR A 87 1.33 5.69 2.71
CA THR A 87 0.52 4.49 2.86
C THR A 87 1.30 3.28 2.40
N LYS A 88 1.25 2.21 3.19
CA LYS A 88 1.86 0.93 2.88
C LYS A 88 0.79 -0.16 2.94
N VAL A 89 0.79 -1.04 1.96
CA VAL A 89 -0.05 -2.24 1.94
C VAL A 89 0.85 -3.45 2.08
N THR A 90 0.64 -4.24 3.13
CA THR A 90 1.31 -5.53 3.34
C THR A 90 0.32 -6.66 3.16
N ILE A 91 0.66 -7.62 2.30
CA ILE A 91 -0.15 -8.78 1.96
C ILE A 91 0.47 -10.01 2.60
N GLN A 92 -0.32 -10.77 3.36
CA GLN A 92 0.07 -12.08 3.86
C GLN A 92 -0.57 -13.18 3.02
N HIS A 93 0.25 -14.07 2.47
CA HIS A 93 -0.15 -15.10 1.50
C HIS A 93 0.69 -16.37 1.65
N ASN A 94 0.29 -17.43 0.95
CA ASN A 94 1.03 -18.68 0.84
C ASN A 94 1.29 -19.09 -0.62
N CYS A 95 1.29 -18.11 -1.53
CA CYS A 95 1.54 -18.33 -2.96
C CYS A 95 2.93 -18.93 -3.25
N SER A 96 3.98 -18.50 -2.53
CA SER A 96 5.34 -19.00 -2.69
C SER A 96 5.87 -19.60 -1.38
N THR A 97 6.82 -20.52 -1.50
CA THR A 97 7.55 -21.07 -0.35
C THR A 97 8.66 -20.14 0.13
N SER A 98 9.05 -19.14 -0.66
CA SER A 98 10.13 -18.19 -0.37
C SER A 98 9.71 -16.97 0.44
N GLY A 99 8.41 -16.76 0.67
CA GLY A 99 7.91 -15.72 1.55
C GLY A 99 6.40 -15.76 1.72
N SER A 100 5.96 -15.53 2.96
CA SER A 100 4.54 -15.48 3.30
C SER A 100 3.99 -14.05 3.36
N LYS A 101 4.84 -13.05 3.12
CA LYS A 101 4.49 -11.63 3.18
C LYS A 101 5.21 -10.84 2.10
N CYS A 102 4.52 -9.89 1.50
CA CYS A 102 5.12 -8.85 0.64
C CYS A 102 4.42 -7.51 0.90
N SER A 103 5.08 -6.39 0.57
CA SER A 103 4.51 -5.05 0.72
C SER A 103 4.65 -4.20 -0.53
N PHE A 104 3.75 -3.24 -0.72
CA PHE A 104 3.89 -2.21 -1.74
C PHE A 104 3.37 -0.87 -1.23
N TRP A 105 3.73 0.20 -1.93
CA TRP A 105 3.41 1.57 -1.57
C TRP A 105 2.45 2.14 -2.63
N PRO A 106 1.14 2.25 -2.35
CA PRO A 106 0.21 2.89 -3.26
C PRO A 106 0.69 4.30 -3.66
N PRO A 107 0.71 4.63 -4.96
CA PRO A 107 1.21 5.92 -5.42
C PRO A 107 0.22 7.04 -5.10
N GLU A 108 0.69 8.28 -5.02
CA GLU A 108 -0.21 9.43 -5.11
C GLU A 108 -0.82 9.55 -6.53
N PRO A 109 -2.04 10.10 -6.68
CA PRO A 109 -2.94 10.64 -5.65
C PRO A 109 -4.05 9.65 -5.26
N THR A 110 -3.72 8.39 -4.94
CA THR A 110 -4.74 7.34 -4.71
C THR A 110 -5.44 7.40 -3.35
N TYR A 111 -5.04 8.34 -2.48
CA TYR A 111 -5.63 8.59 -1.17
C TYR A 111 -5.66 10.10 -0.88
N SER A 112 -6.59 10.56 -0.03
CA SER A 112 -6.81 11.99 0.26
C SER A 112 -6.99 12.27 1.75
N CYS A 113 -6.51 13.43 2.21
CA CYS A 113 -6.72 13.92 3.58
C CYS A 113 -8.03 14.73 3.73
N LYS A 114 -8.57 15.23 2.61
CA LYS A 114 -9.65 16.23 2.61
C LYS A 114 -10.91 15.71 1.95
N ASP A 115 -10.74 15.07 0.79
CA ASP A 115 -11.84 14.66 -0.06
C ASP A 115 -12.23 13.22 0.28
N THR A 116 -13.48 13.05 0.68
CA THR A 116 -14.06 11.71 0.90
C THR A 116 -14.42 11.03 -0.43
N ILE A 117 -14.50 11.80 -1.51
CA ILE A 117 -14.72 11.30 -2.87
C ILE A 117 -13.36 11.30 -3.55
N ILE A 118 -12.76 10.11 -3.64
CA ILE A 118 -11.45 9.90 -4.25
C ILE A 118 -11.66 9.08 -5.52
N PRO A 119 -10.96 9.38 -6.63
CA PRO A 119 -10.98 8.50 -7.80
C PRO A 119 -10.63 7.08 -7.39
N LYS A 120 -11.46 6.14 -7.85
CA LYS A 120 -11.20 4.71 -7.70
C LYS A 120 -9.82 4.38 -8.25
N TRP A 121 -9.08 3.59 -7.51
CA TRP A 121 -7.79 3.10 -7.94
C TRP A 121 -7.74 1.57 -7.89
N GLY A 122 -7.28 0.94 -8.96
CA GLY A 122 -7.09 -0.49 -9.02
C GLY A 122 -5.61 -0.87 -9.05
N ALA A 123 -5.27 -2.02 -8.47
CA ALA A 123 -3.98 -2.64 -8.70
C ALA A 123 -4.07 -4.16 -8.81
N GLU A 124 -3.33 -4.71 -9.76
CA GLU A 124 -3.05 -6.14 -9.83
C GLU A 124 -1.69 -6.40 -9.16
N VAL A 125 -1.69 -7.18 -8.09
CA VAL A 125 -0.53 -7.46 -7.24
C VAL A 125 -0.07 -8.90 -7.45
N THR A 126 1.18 -9.06 -7.85
CA THR A 126 1.81 -10.37 -8.11
C THR A 126 2.60 -10.84 -6.89
N LEU A 127 2.29 -12.04 -6.40
CA LEU A 127 2.76 -12.57 -5.11
C LEU A 127 3.91 -13.59 -5.20
N THR A 128 4.43 -13.85 -6.40
CA THR A 128 5.36 -14.96 -6.67
C THR A 128 6.82 -14.67 -6.32
N ASP A 129 7.23 -13.41 -6.22
CA ASP A 129 8.64 -13.04 -6.04
C ASP A 129 8.83 -12.06 -4.89
N SER A 130 8.58 -12.52 -3.66
CA SER A 130 8.75 -11.70 -2.45
C SER A 130 10.16 -11.75 -1.88
N ARG A 131 11.20 -12.07 -2.67
CA ARG A 131 12.59 -12.21 -2.16
C ARG A 131 13.12 -10.92 -1.53
N SER A 132 12.63 -9.76 -1.99
CA SER A 132 12.93 -8.43 -1.43
C SER A 132 11.97 -8.00 -0.31
N GLY A 133 10.91 -8.77 -0.05
CA GLY A 133 9.78 -8.36 0.80
C GLY A 133 8.84 -7.35 0.14
N GLU A 134 9.07 -6.97 -1.12
CA GLU A 134 8.21 -6.07 -1.90
C GLU A 134 7.35 -6.86 -2.89
N CYS A 135 6.06 -6.47 -3.03
CA CYS A 135 5.18 -7.03 -4.05
C CYS A 135 5.38 -6.26 -5.36
N SER A 136 5.44 -6.96 -6.49
CA SER A 136 5.27 -6.31 -7.80
C SER A 136 3.78 -6.01 -8.02
N PHE A 137 3.46 -4.81 -8.53
CA PHE A 137 2.09 -4.46 -8.85
C PHE A 137 1.97 -3.66 -10.15
N LYS A 138 0.83 -3.76 -10.81
CA LYS A 138 0.45 -2.95 -11.96
C LYS A 138 -0.81 -2.16 -11.62
N SER A 139 -0.70 -0.83 -11.66
CA SER A 139 -1.82 0.05 -11.34
C SER A 139 -2.75 0.29 -12.54
N THR A 140 -4.03 0.47 -12.24
CA THR A 140 -5.07 0.93 -13.16
C THR A 140 -5.76 2.10 -12.51
N ARG A 141 -5.60 3.31 -13.06
CA ARG A 141 -6.38 4.48 -12.61
C ARG A 141 -7.73 4.46 -13.29
N TYR A 142 -8.82 4.52 -12.52
CA TYR A 142 -10.14 4.78 -13.08
C TYR A 142 -10.30 6.29 -13.23
N GLN A 143 -10.55 6.77 -14.45
CA GLN A 143 -10.85 8.19 -14.67
C GLN A 143 -12.20 8.53 -14.02
N ILE A 144 -12.28 9.71 -13.38
CA ILE A 144 -13.50 10.30 -12.83
C ILE A 144 -14.42 10.72 -13.98
#